data_AF-A0A6B3HIP1-F1
#
_entry.id   AF-A0A6B3HIP1-F1
#
_cell.length_a   1.000
_cell.length_b   1.000
_cell.length_c   1.000
_cell.angle_alpha   90.00
_cell.angle_beta   90.00
_cell.angle_gamma   90.00
#
_symmetry.space_group_name_H-M   'P 1'
#
loop_
_entity.id
_entity.type
_entity.pdbx_description
1 polymer ?
#
loop_
_entity_poly.entity_id
_entity_poly.type
_entity_poly.pdbx_seq_one_letter_code
_entity_poly.pdbx_strand_id
1 'polypeptide(L)'
;GGKGAFPWEHPLSLRSWLEDRHTTDFLEDADVLLVVGSGLGELSSNYHTFRPRGRVIQIEADAGKLESNHPALGIHSDAREALAELLEAVERREDAGAAERVATVLEKVRVRIDAQELTLEQQVLAAVREALP
;
A
#
# COMPACT_ATOMS: atom_id res chain seq x y z
N GLY A 1 -1.59 6.19 -8.88
CA GLY A 1 -1.77 7.63 -8.59
C GLY A 1 -1.85 7.98 -7.11
N GLY A 2 -1.74 7.04 -6.16
CA GLY A 2 -1.97 7.33 -4.73
C GLY A 2 -0.78 7.87 -3.92
N LYS A 3 0.37 8.16 -4.56
CA LYS A 3 1.54 8.71 -3.83
C LYS A 3 1.14 10.05 -3.18
N GLY A 4 1.39 10.19 -1.88
CA GLY A 4 1.04 11.39 -1.11
C GLY A 4 -0.36 11.39 -0.48
N ALA A 5 -1.18 10.36 -0.72
CA ALA A 5 -2.50 10.23 -0.08
C ALA A 5 -2.41 9.90 1.43
N PHE A 6 -1.28 9.35 1.89
CA PHE A 6 -0.98 9.07 3.29
C PHE A 6 0.40 9.62 3.65
N PRO A 7 0.62 10.22 4.84
CA PRO A 7 1.88 10.88 5.16
C PRO A 7 3.07 9.91 5.11
N TRP A 8 4.13 10.31 4.41
CA TRP A 8 5.26 9.42 4.09
C TRP A 8 6.01 8.91 5.33
N GLU A 9 6.19 9.76 6.35
CA GLU A 9 6.90 9.43 7.60
C GLU A 9 5.96 8.99 8.74
N HIS A 10 4.67 8.77 8.47
CA HIS A 10 3.77 8.26 9.49
C HIS A 10 4.20 6.85 9.91
N PRO A 11 4.18 6.48 11.22
CA PRO A 11 4.61 5.16 11.70
C PRO A 11 3.88 3.96 11.08
N LEU A 12 2.70 4.19 10.47
CA LEU A 12 1.90 3.18 9.79
C LEU A 12 2.04 3.21 8.25
N SER A 13 2.96 4.03 7.72
CA SER A 13 3.17 4.16 6.28
C SER A 13 4.14 3.09 5.77
N LEU A 14 3.66 2.23 4.88
CA LEU A 14 4.52 1.35 4.07
C LEU A 14 5.17 2.07 2.87
N ARG A 15 5.00 3.39 2.78
CA ARG A 15 5.54 4.24 1.71
C ARG A 15 5.06 3.75 0.33
N SER A 16 5.90 3.78 -0.71
CA SER A 16 5.50 3.42 -2.08
C SER A 16 6.38 2.32 -2.66
N TRP A 17 6.50 1.22 -1.93
CA TRP A 17 7.29 0.04 -2.28
C TRP A 17 6.44 -1.14 -2.76
N LEU A 18 5.33 -0.88 -3.45
CA LEU A 18 4.34 -1.89 -3.82
C LEU A 18 4.89 -3.01 -4.73
N GLU A 19 5.96 -2.73 -5.48
CA GLU A 19 6.65 -3.70 -6.34
C GLU A 19 7.75 -4.47 -5.59
N ASP A 20 8.05 -4.12 -4.33
CA ASP A 20 8.94 -4.90 -3.49
C ASP A 20 8.20 -6.11 -2.91
N ARG A 21 8.81 -7.30 -3.07
CA ARG A 21 8.24 -8.57 -2.56
C ARG A 21 7.82 -8.49 -1.09
N HIS A 22 8.57 -7.79 -0.23
CA HIS A 22 8.26 -7.75 1.19
C HIS A 22 7.00 -6.92 1.49
N THR A 23 6.73 -5.91 0.66
CA THR A 23 5.46 -5.18 0.70
C THR A 23 4.34 -6.04 0.15
N THR A 24 4.57 -6.71 -0.98
CA THR A 24 3.60 -7.62 -1.60
C THR A 24 3.19 -8.74 -0.65
N ASP A 25 4.15 -9.48 -0.07
CA ASP A 25 3.92 -10.53 0.92
C ASP A 25 3.09 -10.01 2.10
N PHE A 26 3.42 -8.83 2.63
CA PHE A 26 2.68 -8.23 3.75
C PHE A 26 1.21 -7.93 3.39
N LEU A 27 0.95 -7.45 2.18
CA LEU A 27 -0.40 -7.17 1.70
C LEU A 27 -1.18 -8.46 1.38
N GLU A 28 -0.50 -9.48 0.86
CA GLU A 28 -1.11 -10.78 0.56
C GLU A 28 -1.48 -11.55 1.83
N ASP A 29 -0.70 -11.37 2.90
CA ASP A 29 -0.86 -12.01 4.19
C ASP A 29 -1.99 -11.41 5.04
N ALA A 30 -2.51 -10.24 4.67
CA ALA A 30 -3.62 -9.62 5.37
C ALA A 30 -4.87 -10.51 5.31
N ASP A 31 -5.53 -10.69 6.45
CA ASP A 31 -6.83 -11.34 6.57
C ASP A 31 -7.94 -10.49 5.92
N VAL A 32 -7.78 -9.17 5.95
CA VAL A 32 -8.61 -8.20 5.23
C VAL A 32 -7.73 -7.14 4.57
N LEU A 33 -7.93 -6.95 3.26
CA LEU A 33 -7.28 -5.88 2.48
C LEU A 33 -8.32 -4.88 2.00
N LEU A 34 -8.26 -3.65 2.53
CA LEU A 34 -9.06 -2.53 2.04
C LEU A 34 -8.32 -1.80 0.91
N VAL A 35 -8.88 -1.86 -0.29
CA VAL A 35 -8.36 -1.21 -1.49
C VAL A 35 -9.23 -0.01 -1.82
N VAL A 36 -8.63 1.18 -1.91
CA VAL A 36 -9.36 2.44 -2.12
C VAL A 36 -8.84 3.15 -3.36
N GLY A 37 -9.71 3.41 -4.33
CA GLY A 37 -9.39 4.14 -5.56
C GLY A 37 -8.33 3.43 -6.43
N SER A 38 -8.33 2.10 -6.40
CA SER A 38 -7.42 1.27 -7.19
C SER A 38 -8.16 0.05 -7.75
N GLY A 39 -7.96 -0.19 -9.05
CA GLY A 39 -8.43 -1.38 -9.73
C GLY A 39 -7.53 -2.62 -9.56
N LEU A 40 -6.41 -2.49 -8.82
CA LEU A 40 -5.34 -3.50 -8.77
C LEU A 40 -4.84 -3.91 -10.17
N GLY A 41 -4.70 -2.93 -11.07
CA GLY A 41 -4.10 -3.13 -12.39
C GLY A 41 -2.61 -3.49 -12.31
N GLU A 42 -1.96 -3.63 -13.47
CA GLU A 42 -0.59 -4.16 -13.62
C GLU A 42 0.40 -3.71 -12.52
N LEU A 43 0.71 -2.42 -12.42
CA LEU A 43 1.70 -1.92 -11.45
C LEU A 43 1.24 -2.09 -9.98
N SER A 44 -0.05 -1.96 -9.72
CA SER A 44 -0.62 -2.10 -8.38
C SER A 44 -0.82 -3.55 -7.92
N SER A 45 -0.62 -4.51 -8.82
CA SER A 45 -0.69 -5.94 -8.56
C SER A 45 0.68 -6.62 -8.74
N ASN A 46 1.76 -5.83 -8.68
CA ASN A 46 3.12 -6.31 -8.92
C ASN A 46 3.20 -7.13 -10.23
N TYR A 47 2.74 -6.54 -11.33
CA TYR A 47 2.66 -7.17 -12.65
C TYR A 47 1.77 -8.43 -12.66
N HIS A 48 0.58 -8.33 -12.09
CA HIS A 48 -0.41 -9.42 -11.98
C HIS A 48 0.04 -10.64 -11.19
N THR A 49 1.07 -10.50 -10.35
CA THR A 49 1.53 -11.57 -9.44
C THR A 49 0.88 -11.50 -8.06
N PHE A 50 0.26 -10.39 -7.70
CA PHE A 50 -0.40 -10.19 -6.41
C PHE A 50 -1.53 -11.21 -6.18
N ARG A 51 -1.51 -11.94 -5.07
CA ARG A 51 -2.49 -12.97 -4.69
C ARG A 51 -2.92 -12.81 -3.24
N PRO A 52 -3.87 -11.89 -2.95
CA PRO A 52 -4.35 -11.69 -1.59
C PRO A 52 -4.98 -12.98 -1.04
N ARG A 53 -4.58 -13.39 0.17
CA ARG A 53 -5.07 -14.62 0.82
C ARG A 53 -6.33 -14.37 1.65
N GLY A 54 -6.47 -13.15 2.17
CA GLY A 54 -7.64 -12.71 2.91
C GLY A 54 -8.76 -12.14 2.03
N ARG A 55 -9.71 -11.48 2.69
CA ARG A 55 -10.85 -10.83 2.03
C ARG A 55 -10.42 -9.47 1.47
N VAL A 56 -10.64 -9.27 0.19
CA VAL A 56 -10.49 -7.95 -0.44
C VAL A 56 -11.80 -7.18 -0.33
N ILE A 57 -11.74 -5.94 0.15
CA ILE A 57 -12.83 -4.96 0.09
C ILE A 57 -12.34 -3.85 -0.84
N GLN A 58 -13.11 -3.49 -1.86
CA GLN A 58 -12.67 -2.56 -2.89
C GLN A 58 -13.65 -1.39 -3.01
N ILE A 59 -13.18 -0.17 -2.71
CA ILE A 59 -13.90 1.08 -2.92
C ILE A 59 -13.38 1.71 -4.21
N GLU A 60 -14.25 1.91 -5.18
CA GLU A 60 -13.88 2.46 -6.49
C GLU A 60 -15.03 3.27 -7.10
N ALA A 61 -14.70 4.40 -7.71
CA ALA A 61 -15.67 5.31 -8.33
C ALA A 61 -16.02 4.88 -9.76
N ASP A 62 -15.16 4.10 -10.41
CA ASP A 62 -15.42 3.49 -11.71
C ASP A 62 -15.93 2.04 -11.53
N ALA A 63 -17.25 1.86 -11.66
CA ALA A 63 -17.87 0.54 -11.56
C ALA A 63 -17.26 -0.51 -12.50
N GLY A 64 -16.68 -0.11 -13.64
CA GLY A 64 -16.02 -1.02 -14.58
C GLY A 64 -14.71 -1.62 -14.06
N LYS A 65 -14.13 -1.06 -12.99
CA LYS A 65 -12.88 -1.55 -12.38
C LYS A 65 -13.11 -2.44 -11.16
N LEU A 66 -14.31 -2.43 -10.58
CA LEU A 66 -14.64 -3.30 -9.46
C LEU A 66 -14.45 -4.75 -9.85
N GLU A 67 -13.70 -5.47 -9.04
CA GLU A 67 -13.40 -6.89 -9.19
C GLU A 67 -12.73 -7.29 -10.52
N SER A 68 -12.27 -6.31 -11.30
CA SER A 68 -11.68 -6.53 -12.64
C SER A 68 -10.39 -7.37 -12.61
N ASN A 69 -9.64 -7.33 -11.52
CA ASN A 69 -8.37 -8.06 -11.35
C ASN A 69 -8.41 -9.09 -10.19
N HIS A 70 -9.26 -8.89 -9.18
CA HIS A 70 -9.39 -9.77 -8.01
C HIS A 70 -10.84 -9.81 -7.51
N PRO A 71 -11.39 -10.99 -7.13
CA PRO A 71 -12.68 -11.05 -6.44
C PRO A 71 -12.65 -10.24 -5.15
N ALA A 72 -13.70 -9.45 -4.90
CA ALA A 72 -13.76 -8.56 -3.75
C ALA A 72 -15.19 -8.29 -3.28
N LEU A 73 -15.32 -7.72 -2.08
CA LEU A 73 -16.54 -6.98 -1.73
C LEU A 73 -16.44 -5.59 -2.37
N GLY A 74 -17.02 -5.43 -3.57
CA GLY A 74 -17.01 -4.18 -4.31
C GLY A 74 -17.99 -3.14 -3.75
N ILE A 75 -17.52 -1.91 -3.56
CA ILE A 75 -18.28 -0.73 -3.15
C ILE A 75 -18.09 0.33 -4.21
N HIS A 76 -19.13 0.57 -4.99
CA HIS A 76 -19.15 1.64 -5.99
C HIS A 76 -19.44 2.98 -5.31
N SER A 77 -18.40 3.77 -5.06
CA SER A 77 -18.51 5.05 -4.35
C SER A 77 -17.25 5.90 -4.55
N ASP A 78 -17.38 7.20 -4.31
CA ASP A 78 -16.21 8.06 -4.15
C ASP A 78 -15.43 7.69 -2.89
N ALA A 79 -14.10 7.72 -2.98
CA ALA A 79 -13.23 7.33 -1.87
C ALA A 79 -13.42 8.20 -0.62
N ARG A 80 -13.66 9.50 -0.76
CA ARG A 80 -13.87 10.41 0.37
C ARG A 80 -15.17 10.10 1.08
N GLU A 81 -16.26 9.93 0.31
CA GLU A 81 -17.59 9.66 0.85
C GLU A 81 -17.61 8.32 1.60
N ALA A 82 -17.14 7.26 0.95
CA ALA A 82 -17.09 5.93 1.58
C ALA A 82 -16.22 5.90 2.84
N LEU A 83 -15.05 6.57 2.85
CA LEU A 83 -14.21 6.62 4.04
C LEU A 83 -14.83 7.43 5.17
N ALA A 84 -15.56 8.51 4.86
CA ALA A 84 -16.28 9.29 5.87
C ALA A 84 -17.38 8.45 6.54
N GLU A 85 -18.19 7.75 5.75
CA GLU A 85 -19.23 6.85 6.26
C GLU A 85 -18.64 5.69 7.08
N LEU A 86 -17.53 5.11 6.63
CA LEU A 86 -16.84 4.05 7.37
C LEU A 86 -16.34 4.53 8.73
N LEU A 87 -15.82 5.76 8.83
CA LEU A 87 -15.37 6.34 10.10
C LEU A 87 -16.51 6.51 11.11
N GLU A 88 -17.74 6.76 10.65
CA GLU A 88 -18.92 6.82 11.52
C GLU A 88 -19.43 5.43 11.92
N ALA A 89 -19.26 4.44 11.04
CA ALA A 89 -19.77 3.08 11.22
C ALA A 89 -18.86 2.15 12.04
N VAL A 90 -17.57 2.49 12.21
CA VAL A 90 -16.60 1.63 12.90
C VAL A 90 -16.10 2.23 14.20
N GLU A 91 -15.85 1.38 15.18
CA GLU A 91 -15.19 1.78 16.42
C GLU A 91 -13.67 1.87 16.21
N ARG A 92 -13.06 2.91 16.79
CA ARG A 92 -11.60 3.06 16.82
C ARG A 92 -11.00 1.88 17.57
N ARG A 93 -10.06 1.19 16.91
CA ARG A 93 -9.22 0.15 17.53
C ARG A 93 -7.76 0.56 17.43
N GLU A 94 -7.01 0.32 18.50
CA GLU A 94 -5.57 0.53 18.54
C GLU A 94 -4.85 -0.81 18.47
N ASP A 95 -3.88 -0.90 17.57
CA ASP A 95 -2.99 -2.06 17.43
C ASP A 95 -1.57 -1.61 17.77
N ALA A 96 -1.14 -1.92 18.99
CA ALA A 96 0.18 -1.55 19.49
C ALA A 96 1.33 -2.15 18.66
N GLY A 97 1.11 -3.26 17.95
CA GLY A 97 2.10 -3.91 17.11
C GLY A 97 2.15 -3.39 15.67
N ALA A 98 1.21 -2.54 15.25
CA ALA A 98 1.11 -2.13 13.85
C ALA A 98 2.35 -1.35 13.37
N ALA A 99 2.84 -0.41 14.18
CA ALA A 99 4.04 0.36 13.84
C ALA A 99 5.30 -0.52 13.74
N GLU A 100 5.43 -1.52 14.62
CA GLU A 100 6.54 -2.47 14.59
C GLU A 100 6.51 -3.35 13.33
N ARG A 101 5.32 -3.83 12.92
CA ARG A 101 5.17 -4.59 11.67
C ARG A 101 5.56 -3.75 10.46
N VAL A 102 5.13 -2.48 10.39
CA VAL A 102 5.52 -1.56 9.32
C VAL A 102 7.03 -1.33 9.29
N ALA A 103 7.64 -1.03 10.45
CA ALA A 103 9.09 -0.85 10.54
C ALA A 103 9.86 -2.11 10.08
N THR A 104 9.39 -3.30 10.45
CA THR A 104 9.97 -4.58 10.04
C THR A 104 9.92 -4.77 8.53
N VAL A 105 8.80 -4.45 7.88
CA VAL A 105 8.68 -4.54 6.41
C VAL A 105 9.62 -3.55 5.74
N LEU A 106 9.64 -2.28 6.19
CA LEU A 106 10.53 -1.27 5.64
C LEU A 106 12.01 -1.63 5.78
N GLU A 107 12.39 -2.26 6.89
CA GLU A 107 13.76 -2.75 7.09
C GLU A 107 14.13 -3.85 6.09
N LYS A 108 13.23 -4.81 5.86
CA LYS A 108 13.45 -5.87 4.86
C LYS A 108 13.60 -5.30 3.44
N VAL A 109 12.79 -4.29 3.09
CA VAL A 109 12.92 -3.57 1.82
C VAL A 109 14.28 -2.89 1.73
N ARG A 110 14.70 -2.15 2.78
CA ARG A 110 15.99 -1.46 2.83
C ARG A 110 17.16 -2.42 2.64
N VAL A 111 17.22 -3.50 3.43
CA VAL A 111 18.26 -4.53 3.34
C VAL A 111 18.32 -5.15 1.94
N ARG A 112 17.17 -5.41 1.31
CA ARG A 112 17.11 -5.93 -0.05
C ARG A 112 17.64 -4.94 -1.08
N ILE A 113 17.34 -3.65 -0.95
CA ILE A 113 17.85 -2.62 -1.88
C ILE A 113 19.37 -2.48 -1.70
N ASP A 114 19.86 -2.43 -0.47
CA ASP A 114 21.30 -2.31 -0.17
C ASP A 114 22.11 -3.51 -0.71
N ALA A 115 21.50 -4.70 -0.77
CA ALA A 115 22.11 -5.90 -1.33
C ALA A 115 22.19 -5.93 -2.88
N GLN A 116 21.60 -4.96 -3.59
CA GLN A 116 21.63 -4.91 -5.07
C GLN A 116 22.87 -4.20 -5.63
N GLU A 117 23.81 -3.76 -4.78
CA GLU A 117 25.04 -3.04 -5.18
C GLU A 117 24.79 -1.75 -6.01
N LEU A 118 23.61 -1.13 -5.84
CA LEU A 118 23.21 0.12 -6.50
C LEU A 118 23.73 1.38 -5.80
N THR A 119 24.97 1.34 -5.31
CA THR A 119 25.52 2.37 -4.41
C THR A 119 25.55 3.76 -5.05
N LEU A 120 25.85 3.85 -6.36
CA LEU A 120 25.89 5.12 -7.07
C LEU A 120 24.51 5.74 -7.19
N GLU A 121 23.51 4.96 -7.59
CA GLU A 121 22.11 5.38 -7.72
C GLU A 121 21.56 5.83 -6.37
N GLN A 122 21.85 5.09 -5.30
CA GLN A 122 21.46 5.46 -3.94
C GLN A 122 22.07 6.79 -3.50
N GLN A 123 23.37 7.01 -3.77
CA GLN A 123 24.05 8.27 -3.44
C GLN A 123 23.46 9.46 -4.20
N VAL A 124 23.18 9.29 -5.50
CA VAL A 124 22.53 10.33 -6.31
C VAL A 124 21.15 10.66 -5.75
N LEU A 125 20.34 9.67 -5.41
CA LEU A 125 19.00 9.89 -4.85
C LEU A 125 19.05 10.58 -3.48
N ALA A 126 20.01 10.23 -2.63
CA ALA A 126 20.21 10.88 -1.33
C ALA A 126 20.60 12.36 -1.51
N ALA A 127 21.58 12.65 -2.36
CA ALA A 127 22.03 14.01 -2.65
C ALA A 127 20.90 14.89 -3.23
N VAL A 128 20.07 14.33 -4.11
CA VAL A 128 18.88 15.04 -4.64
C VAL A 128 17.88 15.36 -3.54
N ARG A 129 17.63 14.44 -2.60
CA ARG A 129 16.71 14.68 -1.47
C ARG A 129 17.23 15.76 -0.53
N GLU A 130 18.54 15.79 -0.26
CA GLU A 130 19.15 16.83 0.59
C GLU A 130 19.15 18.21 -0.07
N ALA A 131 19.21 18.27 -1.41
CA ALA A 131 19.25 19.51 -2.17
C ALA A 131 17.87 20.14 -2.43
N LEU A 132 16.78 19.41 -2.19
CA LEU A 132 15.41 19.89 -2.39
C LEU A 132 14.82 20.39 -1.05
N PRO A 133 14.12 21.55 -1.06
CA PRO A 133 13.53 22.16 0.14
C PRO A 133 12.31 21.40 0.68
#